data_AF-A0A3B6BY58-F1
#
_entry.id   AF-A0A3B6BY58-F1
#
_cell.length_a   1.000
_cell.length_b   1.000
_cell.length_c   1.000
_cell.angle_alpha   90.00
_cell.angle_beta   90.00
_cell.angle_gamma   90.00
#
_symmetry.space_group_name_H-M   'P 1'
#
loop_
_entity.id
_entity.type
_entity.pdbx_description
1 polymer ?
#
loop_
_entity_poly.entity_id
_entity_poly.type
_entity_poly.pdbx_seq_one_letter_code
_entity_poly.pdbx_strand_id
1 'polypeptide(L)'
;MPPEKIEIEPKNIDAAAGEILGVLEDTSKGNLIYFKGWYGFGASAVLNLVAQRLKSSTRQNKFDIVIHVDCSVWKSMRALQKAIAEELELPHSVMAIFDRCEEEDDFSGIDEGSRGVIADIRREIFRKLVNSIFVVVFHNGSRRYIDLYDCGVPITTFLSNMMLWTWHGRFRVDLDRILEDGEKGKMKSQTDVLLYASPQLEDEEIRDLLHEEALEVARCAGIVKPDDISHKIVTECLIYMTKIATDLKTHAPNYWICDGIIQGQCISMGYWQFSAQKHVLGC
;
A
#
# COMPACT_ATOMS: atom_id res chain seq x y z
N MET A 1 17.40 -17.65 -0.82
CA MET A 1 16.49 -18.68 -0.30
C MET A 1 15.07 -18.19 -0.57
N PRO A 2 14.09 -19.05 -0.91
CA PRO A 2 12.69 -18.59 -1.02
C PRO A 2 12.17 -18.15 0.36
N PRO A 3 11.18 -17.23 0.43
CA PRO A 3 10.63 -16.78 1.70
C PRO A 3 9.93 -17.93 2.42
N GLU A 4 10.00 -17.93 3.75
CA GLU A 4 9.10 -18.73 4.59
C GLU A 4 7.67 -18.32 4.28
N LYS A 5 6.78 -19.29 4.08
CA LYS A 5 5.38 -19.03 3.79
C LYS A 5 4.56 -19.33 5.03
N ILE A 6 3.80 -18.34 5.49
CA ILE A 6 2.91 -18.48 6.64
C ILE A 6 1.50 -18.13 6.16
N GLU A 7 0.61 -19.11 6.24
CA GLU A 7 -0.82 -18.92 6.03
C GLU A 7 -1.45 -18.52 7.36
N ILE A 8 -2.27 -17.48 7.33
CA ILE A 8 -3.13 -17.10 8.45
C ILE A 8 -4.59 -17.30 8.05
N GLU A 9 -5.46 -17.63 9.01
CA GLU A 9 -6.91 -17.84 8.78
C GLU A 9 -7.79 -16.79 9.46
N PRO A 10 -7.51 -15.48 9.29
CA PRO A 10 -8.29 -14.43 9.90
C PRO A 10 -9.64 -14.28 9.20
N LYS A 11 -10.67 -14.09 10.01
CA LYS A 11 -12.05 -13.82 9.55
C LYS A 11 -12.30 -12.37 9.17
N ASN A 12 -11.46 -11.45 9.63
CA ASN A 12 -11.59 -10.02 9.37
C ASN A 12 -10.24 -9.30 9.55
N ILE A 13 -10.24 -8.00 9.24
CA ILE A 13 -9.07 -7.11 9.34
C ILE A 13 -8.49 -7.08 10.77
N ASP A 14 -9.35 -7.09 11.79
CA ASP A 14 -8.95 -7.02 13.20
C ASP A 14 -8.17 -8.25 13.66
N ALA A 15 -8.68 -9.44 13.30
CA ALA A 15 -8.05 -10.72 13.53
C ALA A 15 -6.71 -10.83 12.78
N ALA A 16 -6.69 -10.45 11.50
CA ALA A 16 -5.47 -10.45 10.69
C ALA A 16 -4.38 -9.55 11.28
N ALA A 17 -4.75 -8.35 11.72
CA ALA A 17 -3.82 -7.45 12.39
C ALA A 17 -3.28 -8.05 13.70
N GLY A 18 -4.11 -8.79 14.45
CA GLY A 18 -3.69 -9.49 15.66
C GLY A 18 -2.66 -10.59 15.39
N GLU A 19 -2.90 -11.42 14.37
CA GLU A 19 -1.97 -12.48 13.97
C GLU A 19 -0.63 -11.90 13.46
N ILE A 20 -0.67 -10.84 12.64
CA ILE A 20 0.54 -10.18 12.13
C ILE A 20 1.36 -9.57 13.28
N LEU A 21 0.72 -8.97 14.28
CA LEU A 21 1.42 -8.47 15.46
C LEU A 21 2.17 -9.60 16.19
N GLY A 22 1.56 -10.78 16.31
CA GLY A 22 2.25 -11.96 16.87
C GLY A 22 3.48 -12.37 16.07
N VAL A 23 3.41 -12.32 14.72
CA VAL A 23 4.56 -12.59 13.85
C VAL A 23 5.64 -11.52 13.99
N LEU A 24 5.25 -10.24 14.11
CA LEU A 24 6.19 -9.15 14.34
C LEU A 24 6.87 -9.25 15.72
N GLU A 25 6.23 -9.83 16.73
CA GLU A 25 6.84 -10.07 18.03
C GLU A 25 7.87 -11.20 18.00
N ASP A 26 7.65 -12.24 17.20
CA ASP A 26 8.51 -13.43 17.08
C ASP A 26 9.87 -13.10 16.40
N THR A 27 10.91 -13.00 17.22
CA THR A 27 12.29 -12.71 16.76
C THR A 27 12.97 -13.87 16.04
N SER A 28 12.33 -15.05 15.98
CA SER A 28 12.82 -16.17 15.15
C SER A 28 12.46 -16.00 13.68
N LYS A 29 11.52 -15.10 13.38
CA LYS A 29 11.11 -14.76 12.01
C LYS A 29 12.06 -13.73 11.40
N GLY A 30 12.09 -13.69 10.08
CA GLY A 30 12.91 -12.73 9.34
C GLY A 30 12.44 -11.29 9.50
N ASN A 31 13.25 -10.36 9.01
CA ASN A 31 13.06 -8.93 9.20
C ASN A 31 12.17 -8.31 8.11
N LEU A 32 12.12 -8.92 6.92
CA LEU A 32 11.37 -8.43 5.77
C LEU A 32 10.12 -9.28 5.55
N ILE A 33 8.98 -8.77 6.01
CA ILE A 33 7.69 -9.47 6.00
C ILE A 33 6.77 -8.82 4.97
N TYR A 34 6.38 -9.59 3.96
CA TYR A 34 5.39 -9.17 3.00
C TYR A 34 4.03 -9.78 3.33
N PHE A 35 2.99 -8.94 3.40
CA PHE A 35 1.62 -9.39 3.62
C PHE A 35 0.78 -9.35 2.35
N LYS A 36 0.15 -10.48 2.03
CA LYS A 36 -0.86 -10.61 0.98
C LYS A 36 -2.23 -10.85 1.61
N GLY A 37 -3.11 -9.86 1.52
CA GLY A 37 -4.50 -10.00 1.95
C GLY A 37 -5.32 -10.96 1.09
N TRP A 38 -6.59 -11.16 1.46
CA TRP A 38 -7.52 -12.10 0.83
C TRP A 38 -7.77 -11.76 -0.63
N TYR A 39 -7.51 -12.67 -1.56
CA TYR A 39 -7.78 -12.45 -3.00
C TYR A 39 -7.31 -11.10 -3.58
N GLY A 40 -6.35 -10.41 -2.94
CA GLY A 40 -5.93 -9.07 -3.35
C GLY A 40 -6.60 -7.89 -2.64
N PHE A 41 -7.35 -8.12 -1.56
CA PHE A 41 -8.08 -7.15 -0.74
C PHE A 41 -7.58 -7.12 0.70
N GLY A 42 -7.88 -6.04 1.42
CA GLY A 42 -7.72 -5.89 2.86
C GLY A 42 -6.29 -5.66 3.32
N ALA A 43 -5.30 -5.71 2.43
CA ALA A 43 -3.90 -5.60 2.83
C ALA A 43 -3.56 -4.20 3.37
N SER A 44 -4.00 -3.13 2.70
CA SER A 44 -3.82 -1.76 3.22
C SER A 44 -4.53 -1.57 4.55
N ALA A 45 -5.80 -1.97 4.65
CA ALA A 45 -6.59 -1.81 5.87
C ALA A 45 -5.95 -2.54 7.07
N VAL A 46 -5.46 -3.77 6.86
CA VAL A 46 -4.74 -4.52 7.88
C VAL A 46 -3.44 -3.83 8.29
N LEU A 47 -2.61 -3.37 7.35
CA LEU A 47 -1.37 -2.65 7.68
C LEU A 47 -1.64 -1.35 8.45
N ASN A 48 -2.68 -0.60 8.04
CA ASN A 48 -3.11 0.61 8.75
C ASN A 48 -3.48 0.30 10.21
N LEU A 49 -4.25 -0.77 10.44
CA LEU A 49 -4.63 -1.18 11.79
C LEU A 49 -3.42 -1.68 12.60
N VAL A 50 -2.49 -2.42 11.98
CA VAL A 50 -1.24 -2.84 12.63
C VAL A 50 -0.42 -1.63 13.06
N ALA A 51 -0.20 -0.66 12.16
CA ALA A 51 0.51 0.58 12.48
C ALA A 51 -0.16 1.35 13.62
N GLN A 52 -1.49 1.48 13.59
CA GLN A 52 -2.26 2.13 14.65
C GLN A 52 -2.04 1.43 16.00
N ARG A 53 -2.17 0.10 16.05
CA ARG A 53 -1.99 -0.69 17.27
C ARG A 53 -0.57 -0.61 17.82
N LEU A 54 0.45 -0.63 16.94
CA LEU A 54 1.85 -0.46 17.32
C LEU A 54 2.10 0.91 17.96
N LYS A 55 1.54 1.98 17.39
CA LYS A 55 1.66 3.35 17.91
C LYS A 55 0.85 3.58 19.20
N SER A 56 -0.31 2.95 19.34
CA SER A 56 -1.19 3.11 20.52
C SER A 56 -0.88 2.15 21.67
N SER A 57 0.04 1.20 21.47
CA SER A 57 0.34 0.18 22.47
C SER A 57 0.87 0.83 23.75
N THR A 58 0.17 0.59 24.87
CA THR A 58 0.61 0.98 26.21
C THR A 58 1.57 -0.02 26.84
N ARG A 59 1.70 -1.21 26.24
CA ARG A 59 2.75 -2.18 26.60
C ARG A 59 4.06 -1.72 26.00
N GLN A 60 5.15 -2.01 26.68
CA GLN A 60 6.48 -1.75 26.16
C GLN A 60 6.69 -2.54 24.88
N ASN A 61 6.56 -1.87 23.74
CA ASN A 61 6.86 -2.44 22.44
C ASN A 61 8.38 -2.65 22.37
N LYS A 62 8.82 -3.71 21.67
CA LYS A 62 10.26 -3.92 21.44
C LYS A 62 10.85 -2.88 20.48
N PHE A 63 10.00 -2.21 19.70
CA PHE A 63 10.39 -1.15 18.79
C PHE A 63 10.36 0.20 19.51
N ASP A 64 11.49 0.91 19.49
CA ASP A 64 11.63 2.30 19.92
C ASP A 64 10.89 3.26 18.99
N ILE A 65 10.81 2.90 17.69
CA ILE A 65 10.23 3.74 16.64
C ILE A 65 9.31 2.90 15.75
N VAL A 66 8.11 3.41 15.47
CA VAL A 66 7.16 2.86 14.50
C VAL A 66 7.05 3.85 13.34
N ILE A 67 7.48 3.45 12.15
CA ILE A 67 7.47 4.27 10.94
C ILE A 67 6.34 3.76 10.05
N HIS A 68 5.20 4.45 10.03
CA HIS A 68 4.09 4.13 9.14
C HIS A 68 4.10 5.03 7.92
N VAL A 69 4.33 4.45 6.75
CA VAL A 69 4.38 5.20 5.49
C VAL A 69 3.41 4.60 4.49
N ASP A 70 2.34 5.34 4.24
CA ASP A 70 1.37 5.00 3.21
C ASP A 70 1.73 5.68 1.88
N CYS A 71 2.38 4.93 0.99
CA CYS A 71 2.63 5.34 -0.40
C CYS A 71 1.80 4.50 -1.37
N SER A 72 0.60 4.08 -0.98
CA SER A 72 -0.28 3.30 -1.84
C SER A 72 -0.72 4.07 -3.10
N VAL A 73 -0.79 5.41 -3.05
CA VAL A 73 -0.70 6.26 -4.26
C VAL A 73 0.76 6.64 -4.46
N TRP A 74 1.44 5.95 -5.37
CA TRP A 74 2.84 6.25 -5.62
C TRP A 74 3.03 7.56 -6.36
N LYS A 75 3.94 8.40 -5.87
CA LYS A 75 4.37 9.64 -6.54
C LYS A 75 5.80 9.51 -7.05
N SER A 76 6.77 9.41 -6.14
CA SER A 76 8.19 9.32 -6.49
C SER A 76 9.03 8.84 -5.29
N MET A 77 10.31 8.54 -5.56
CA MET A 77 11.28 8.27 -4.48
C MET A 77 11.48 9.47 -3.56
N ARG A 78 11.43 10.69 -4.12
CA ARG A 78 11.44 11.96 -3.36
C ARG A 78 10.28 12.01 -2.36
N ALA A 79 9.06 11.75 -2.83
CA ALA A 79 7.86 11.79 -1.99
C ALA A 79 7.88 10.73 -0.88
N LEU A 80 8.34 9.50 -1.19
CA LEU A 80 8.56 8.46 -0.19
C LEU A 80 9.57 8.91 0.88
N GLN A 81 10.71 9.47 0.47
CA GLN A 81 11.73 9.95 1.41
C GLN A 81 11.19 11.08 2.30
N LYS A 82 10.36 11.98 1.74
CA LYS A 82 9.70 13.06 2.48
C LYS A 82 8.73 12.50 3.52
N ALA A 83 7.88 11.55 3.14
CA ALA A 83 6.95 10.90 4.07
C ALA A 83 7.66 10.18 5.23
N ILE A 84 8.79 9.51 4.96
CA ILE A 84 9.63 8.92 6.01
C ILE A 84 10.19 10.01 6.95
N ALA A 85 10.67 11.13 6.40
CA ALA A 85 11.22 12.23 7.19
C ALA A 85 10.16 12.91 8.08
N GLU A 86 8.94 13.08 7.56
CA GLU A 86 7.78 13.60 8.29
C GLU A 86 7.36 12.67 9.42
N GLU A 87 7.24 11.37 9.15
CA GLU A 87 6.90 10.34 10.13
C GLU A 87 7.95 10.21 11.25
N LEU A 88 9.22 10.51 10.94
CA LEU A 88 10.31 10.56 11.92
C LEU A 88 10.44 11.89 12.66
N GLU A 89 9.57 12.86 12.35
CA GLU A 89 9.59 14.22 12.88
C GLU A 89 10.98 14.86 12.77
N LEU A 90 11.60 14.75 11.58
CA LEU A 90 12.93 15.35 11.37
C LEU A 90 12.87 16.88 11.55
N PRO A 91 13.96 17.52 12.03
CA PRO A 91 13.96 18.94 12.32
C PRO A 91 13.55 19.80 11.12
N HIS A 92 12.88 20.93 11.38
CA HIS A 92 12.47 21.89 10.34
C HIS A 92 13.62 22.30 9.40
N SER A 93 14.85 22.42 9.93
CA SER A 93 16.03 22.73 9.12
C SER A 93 16.37 21.65 8.08
N VAL A 94 16.06 20.39 8.40
CA VAL A 94 16.21 19.24 7.49
C VAL A 94 15.05 19.25 6.50
N MET A 95 13.82 19.49 6.95
CA MET A 95 12.65 19.58 6.07
C MET A 95 12.77 20.68 5.02
N ALA A 96 13.37 21.83 5.37
CA ALA A 96 13.65 22.93 4.44
C ALA A 96 14.62 22.59 3.29
N ILE A 97 15.31 21.45 3.35
CA ILE A 97 16.12 20.95 2.23
C ILE A 97 15.21 20.40 1.12
N PHE A 98 14.07 19.79 1.47
CA PHE A 98 13.09 19.36 0.47
C PHE A 98 12.56 20.54 -0.32
N ASP A 99 12.11 21.61 0.36
CA ASP A 99 11.53 22.79 -0.29
C ASP A 99 12.50 23.40 -1.31
N ARG A 100 13.77 23.56 -0.91
CA ARG A 100 14.82 24.07 -1.80
C ARG A 100 15.04 23.19 -3.03
N CYS A 101 15.11 21.87 -2.83
CA CYS A 101 15.30 20.94 -3.95
C CYS A 101 14.06 20.87 -4.85
N GLU A 102 12.86 20.98 -4.29
CA GLU A 102 11.61 21.03 -5.05
C GLU A 102 11.55 22.29 -5.92
N GLU A 103 11.93 23.46 -5.40
CA GLU A 103 12.04 24.70 -6.18
C GLU A 103 13.07 24.60 -7.31
N GLU A 104 14.24 24.00 -7.04
CA GLU A 104 15.30 23.79 -8.04
C GLU A 104 14.86 22.80 -9.14
N ASP A 105 14.19 21.72 -8.75
CA ASP A 105 13.64 20.70 -9.66
C ASP A 105 12.53 21.33 -10.54
N ASP A 106 11.66 22.16 -9.97
CA ASP A 106 10.61 22.89 -10.69
C ASP A 106 11.22 23.87 -11.71
N PHE A 107 12.23 24.65 -11.30
CA PHE A 107 12.94 25.57 -12.20
C PHE A 107 13.63 24.82 -13.35
N SER A 108 14.14 23.62 -13.06
CA SER A 108 14.80 22.75 -14.04
C SER A 108 13.81 21.94 -14.90
N GLY A 109 12.51 22.03 -14.62
CA GLY A 109 11.47 21.31 -15.35
C GLY A 109 11.49 19.79 -15.10
N ILE A 110 11.99 19.34 -13.95
CA ILE A 110 12.06 17.92 -13.59
C ILE A 110 10.68 17.44 -13.13
N ASP A 111 10.16 16.43 -13.83
CA ASP A 111 8.88 15.79 -13.51
C ASP A 111 8.87 15.22 -12.08
N GLU A 112 7.79 15.45 -11.33
CA GLU A 112 7.64 15.04 -9.92
C GLU A 112 7.86 13.53 -9.75
N GLY A 113 7.35 12.72 -10.68
CA GLY A 113 7.45 11.26 -10.66
C GLY A 113 8.88 10.74 -10.86
N SER A 114 9.73 11.55 -11.48
CA SER A 114 11.14 11.22 -11.74
C SER A 114 12.11 11.64 -10.64
N ARG A 115 11.65 12.44 -9.66
CA ARG A 115 12.51 12.98 -8.60
C ARG A 115 13.06 11.87 -7.70
N GLY A 116 14.39 11.81 -7.61
CA GLY A 116 15.14 10.84 -6.81
C GLY A 116 15.20 11.19 -5.32
N VAL A 117 16.05 10.50 -4.56
CA VAL A 117 16.31 10.80 -3.13
C VAL A 117 17.37 11.90 -2.96
N ILE A 118 17.33 12.68 -1.86
CA ILE A 118 18.35 13.68 -1.50
C ILE A 118 19.36 12.97 -0.59
N ALA A 119 20.65 13.06 -0.94
CA ALA A 119 21.72 12.40 -0.20
C ALA A 119 21.87 12.92 1.24
N ASP A 120 21.66 14.21 1.46
CA ASP A 120 21.73 14.82 2.79
C ASP A 120 20.59 14.34 3.69
N ILE A 121 19.36 14.31 3.19
CA ILE A 121 18.20 13.75 3.91
C ILE A 121 18.42 12.26 4.22
N ARG A 122 18.91 11.49 3.25
CA ARG A 122 19.22 10.06 3.44
C ARG A 122 20.13 9.85 4.64
N ARG A 123 21.12 10.72 4.81
CA ARG A 123 22.07 10.67 5.92
C ARG A 123 21.43 11.06 7.25
N GLU A 124 20.53 12.04 7.27
CA GLU A 124 19.78 12.41 8.48
C GLU A 124 18.82 11.30 8.94
N ILE A 125 18.08 10.69 8.01
CA ILE A 125 17.22 9.53 8.29
C ILE A 125 18.06 8.39 8.87
N PHE A 126 19.19 8.06 8.23
CA PHE A 126 20.07 7.00 8.73
C PHE A 126 20.59 7.28 10.15
N ARG A 127 21.04 8.51 10.42
CA ARG A 127 21.54 8.91 11.75
C ARG A 127 20.48 8.79 12.83
N LYS A 128 19.22 9.12 12.50
CA LYS A 128 18.08 9.00 13.42
C LYS A 128 17.79 7.55 13.78
N LEU A 129 18.04 6.61 12.88
CA LEU A 129 17.62 5.20 13.00
C LEU A 129 18.71 4.22 13.43
N VAL A 130 19.99 4.53 13.17
CA VAL A 130 21.09 3.55 13.32
C VAL A 130 21.25 2.96 14.73
N ASN A 131 20.82 3.68 15.78
CA ASN A 131 20.92 3.25 17.18
C ASN A 131 19.55 2.93 17.81
N SER A 132 18.53 2.67 17.00
CA SER A 132 17.17 2.36 17.46
C SER A 132 16.70 1.04 16.90
N ILE A 133 15.84 0.36 17.66
CA ILE A 133 15.07 -0.79 17.18
C ILE A 133 13.77 -0.25 16.61
N PHE A 134 13.49 -0.48 15.33
CA PHE A 134 12.30 0.09 14.68
C PHE A 134 11.55 -0.89 13.80
N VAL A 135 10.28 -0.59 13.58
CA VAL A 135 9.44 -1.29 12.60
C VAL A 135 8.94 -0.29 11.57
N VAL A 136 9.03 -0.68 10.30
CA VAL A 136 8.41 0.04 9.18
C VAL A 136 7.14 -0.68 8.77
N VAL A 137 6.02 0.05 8.69
CA VAL A 137 4.81 -0.41 8.02
C VAL A 137 4.69 0.35 6.71
N PHE A 138 4.94 -0.33 5.59
CA PHE A 138 5.07 0.29 4.28
C PHE A 138 4.00 -0.18 3.29
N HIS A 139 3.24 0.78 2.75
CA HIS A 139 2.29 0.53 1.68
C HIS A 139 2.95 0.94 0.36
N ASN A 140 3.45 -0.03 -0.40
CA ASN A 140 4.15 0.23 -1.66
C ASN A 140 3.14 0.31 -2.82
N GLY A 141 2.76 1.51 -3.25
CA GLY A 141 1.94 1.72 -4.45
C GLY A 141 2.73 1.76 -5.76
N SER A 142 4.06 1.61 -5.73
CA SER A 142 4.85 1.61 -6.96
C SER A 142 4.73 0.27 -7.67
N ARG A 143 5.21 0.15 -8.91
CA ARG A 143 5.23 -1.12 -9.65
C ARG A 143 6.52 -1.93 -9.48
N ARG A 144 7.41 -1.48 -8.57
CA ARG A 144 8.74 -2.06 -8.33
C ARG A 144 9.00 -2.31 -6.85
N TYR A 145 9.90 -3.24 -6.57
CA TYR A 145 10.42 -3.42 -5.21
C TYR A 145 11.23 -2.18 -4.85
N ILE A 146 11.03 -1.66 -3.64
CA ILE A 146 11.74 -0.50 -3.13
C ILE A 146 12.58 -0.93 -1.93
N ASP A 147 13.89 -0.74 -2.05
CA ASP A 147 14.81 -0.86 -0.92
C ASP A 147 14.81 0.47 -0.15
N LEU A 148 14.29 0.46 1.07
CA LEU A 148 14.23 1.68 1.89
C LEU A 148 15.61 2.16 2.35
N TYR A 149 16.67 1.38 2.16
CA TYR A 149 18.03 1.84 2.34
C TYR A 149 18.36 3.02 1.42
N ASP A 150 17.75 3.09 0.22
CA ASP A 150 17.90 4.22 -0.69
C ASP A 150 17.39 5.53 -0.06
N CYS A 151 16.32 5.44 0.74
CA CYS A 151 15.78 6.56 1.51
C CYS A 151 16.55 6.80 2.82
N GLY A 152 17.44 5.89 3.22
CA GLY A 152 18.28 6.00 4.42
C GLY A 152 17.80 5.16 5.59
N VAL A 153 16.84 4.25 5.39
CA VAL A 153 16.28 3.38 6.43
C VAL A 153 17.07 2.07 6.46
N PRO A 154 17.90 1.82 7.49
CA PRO A 154 18.79 0.66 7.53
C PRO A 154 18.06 -0.58 8.09
N ILE A 155 17.26 -1.25 7.25
CA ILE A 155 16.74 -2.58 7.57
C ILE A 155 17.86 -3.57 7.29
N THR A 156 18.52 -4.05 8.35
CA THR A 156 19.65 -4.96 8.24
C THR A 156 19.36 -6.24 9.02
N THR A 157 19.93 -7.35 8.57
CA THR A 157 19.75 -8.69 9.18
C THR A 157 20.39 -8.83 10.56
N PHE A 158 21.29 -7.92 10.96
CA PHE A 158 21.96 -7.97 12.26
C PHE A 158 21.24 -7.16 13.35
N LEU A 159 20.30 -6.29 12.96
CA LEU A 159 19.50 -5.50 13.87
C LEU A 159 18.09 -6.09 13.94
N SER A 160 17.42 -5.97 15.09
CA SER A 160 16.03 -6.43 15.28
C SER A 160 14.99 -5.54 14.58
N ASN A 161 15.41 -4.84 13.52
CA ASN A 161 14.58 -3.91 12.77
C ASN A 161 13.73 -4.70 11.78
N MET A 162 12.45 -4.36 11.71
CA MET A 162 11.49 -5.08 10.87
C MET A 162 10.82 -4.17 9.86
N MET A 163 10.35 -4.78 8.78
CA MET A 163 9.51 -4.13 7.78
C MET A 163 8.35 -5.06 7.46
N LEU A 164 7.14 -4.60 7.81
CA LEU A 164 5.91 -5.14 7.29
C LEU A 164 5.53 -4.32 6.06
N TRP A 165 5.34 -4.97 4.91
CA TRP A 165 4.96 -4.25 3.71
C TRP A 165 3.96 -5.00 2.85
N THR A 166 3.23 -4.23 2.05
CA THR A 166 2.35 -4.75 1.00
C THR A 166 2.59 -3.99 -0.29
N TRP A 167 2.21 -4.58 -1.41
CA TRP A 167 2.20 -3.92 -2.70
C TRP A 167 0.77 -3.58 -3.09
N HIS A 168 0.57 -2.40 -3.67
CA HIS A 168 -0.69 -1.96 -4.27
C HIS A 168 -1.87 -2.40 -3.42
N GLY A 169 -1.89 -1.99 -2.14
CA GLY A 169 -2.83 -2.51 -1.14
C GLY A 169 -4.32 -2.21 -1.40
N ARG A 170 -4.65 -1.79 -2.63
CA ARG A 170 -5.98 -1.47 -3.14
C ARG A 170 -6.27 -2.36 -4.35
N PHE A 171 -7.33 -3.16 -4.25
CA PHE A 171 -7.92 -3.95 -5.34
C PHE A 171 -6.92 -4.65 -6.30
N ARG A 172 -6.37 -5.80 -5.90
CA ARG A 172 -5.35 -6.53 -6.70
C ARG A 172 -5.92 -7.71 -7.47
N VAL A 173 -6.65 -7.44 -8.54
CA VAL A 173 -7.19 -8.51 -9.39
C VAL A 173 -6.11 -9.25 -10.18
N ASP A 174 -4.94 -8.65 -10.46
CA ASP A 174 -3.83 -9.38 -11.09
C ASP A 174 -2.46 -8.72 -10.85
N LEU A 175 -1.71 -9.19 -9.84
CA LEU A 175 -0.33 -8.73 -9.60
C LEU A 175 0.56 -8.86 -10.83
N ASP A 176 0.42 -9.96 -11.57
CA ASP A 176 1.36 -10.33 -12.61
C ASP A 176 1.21 -9.41 -13.85
N ARG A 177 0.08 -8.69 -13.94
CA ARG A 177 -0.14 -7.64 -14.96
C ARG A 177 0.31 -6.25 -14.54
N ILE A 178 0.47 -6.01 -13.23
CA ILE A 178 0.71 -4.66 -12.68
C ILE A 178 2.20 -4.42 -12.44
N LEU A 179 2.94 -5.45 -12.04
CA LEU A 179 4.36 -5.34 -11.72
C LEU A 179 5.22 -5.24 -12.99
N GLU A 180 6.31 -4.49 -12.91
CA GLU A 180 7.34 -4.49 -13.95
C GLU A 180 8.02 -5.88 -14.02
N ASP A 181 8.56 -6.23 -15.19
CA ASP A 181 9.18 -7.52 -15.42
C ASP A 181 10.32 -7.81 -14.42
N GLY A 182 10.27 -8.97 -13.78
CA GLY A 182 11.28 -9.42 -12.81
C GLY A 182 11.09 -8.91 -11.38
N GLU A 183 10.19 -7.95 -11.13
CA GLU A 183 9.97 -7.37 -9.79
C GLU A 183 9.40 -8.38 -8.79
N LYS A 184 8.53 -9.29 -9.25
CA LYS A 184 8.07 -10.44 -8.44
C LYS A 184 9.22 -11.35 -8.01
N GLY A 185 10.24 -11.49 -8.85
CA GLY A 185 11.47 -12.23 -8.54
C GLY A 185 12.29 -11.52 -7.48
N LYS A 186 12.49 -10.21 -7.62
CA LYS A 186 13.19 -9.36 -6.64
C LYS A 186 12.52 -9.41 -5.27
N MET A 187 11.20 -9.23 -5.22
CA MET A 187 10.43 -9.38 -3.98
C MET A 187 10.68 -10.74 -3.34
N LYS A 188 10.52 -11.84 -4.09
CA LYS A 188 10.77 -13.18 -3.53
C LYS A 188 12.20 -13.38 -3.03
N SER A 189 13.19 -12.69 -3.60
CA SER A 189 14.58 -12.79 -3.13
C SER A 189 14.90 -11.92 -1.93
N GLN A 190 14.14 -10.85 -1.70
CA GLN A 190 14.38 -9.88 -0.62
C GLN A 190 13.45 -10.11 0.57
N THR A 191 12.27 -10.69 0.36
CA THR A 191 11.34 -11.02 1.44
C THR A 191 11.82 -12.26 2.20
N ASP A 192 11.85 -12.16 3.53
CA ASP A 192 12.13 -13.31 4.40
C ASP A 192 10.86 -14.13 4.67
N VAL A 193 9.73 -13.45 4.90
CA VAL A 193 8.44 -14.07 5.23
C VAL A 193 7.34 -13.56 4.30
N LEU A 194 6.65 -14.48 3.63
CA LEU A 194 5.41 -14.26 2.90
C LEU A 194 4.24 -14.66 3.79
N LEU A 195 3.59 -13.68 4.42
CA LEU A 195 2.31 -13.86 5.09
C LEU A 195 1.19 -13.73 4.09
N TYR A 196 0.24 -14.66 4.11
CA TYR A 196 -0.96 -14.54 3.29
C TYR A 196 -2.21 -14.98 4.04
N ALA A 197 -3.29 -14.21 3.87
CA ALA A 197 -4.58 -14.56 4.42
C ALA A 197 -5.26 -15.64 3.57
N SER A 198 -5.74 -16.68 4.23
CA SER A 198 -6.48 -17.77 3.59
C SER A 198 -7.72 -17.23 2.89
N PRO A 199 -7.99 -17.65 1.65
CA PRO A 199 -9.14 -17.20 0.88
C PRO A 199 -10.51 -17.72 1.38
N GLN A 200 -10.52 -18.50 2.46
CA GLN A 200 -11.71 -19.21 2.95
C GLN A 200 -12.57 -18.27 3.80
N LEU A 201 -13.29 -17.38 3.11
CA LEU A 201 -14.22 -16.43 3.71
C LEU A 201 -15.67 -16.74 3.34
N GLU A 202 -16.58 -16.45 4.27
CA GLU A 202 -18.02 -16.41 3.99
C GLU A 202 -18.40 -15.15 3.20
N ASP A 203 -19.55 -15.19 2.50
CA ASP A 203 -20.02 -14.08 1.66
C ASP A 203 -20.15 -12.76 2.42
N GLU A 204 -20.42 -12.81 3.73
CA GLU A 204 -20.49 -11.63 4.59
C GLU A 204 -19.13 -11.00 4.84
N GLU A 205 -18.13 -11.81 5.18
CA GLU A 205 -16.75 -11.36 5.41
C GLU A 205 -16.14 -10.76 4.13
N ILE A 206 -16.47 -11.33 2.95
CA ILE A 206 -16.06 -10.77 1.66
C ILE A 206 -16.68 -9.40 1.42
N ARG A 207 -17.96 -9.20 1.75
CA ARG A 207 -18.62 -7.88 1.60
C ARG A 207 -17.98 -6.84 2.49
N ASP A 208 -17.63 -7.19 3.72
CA ASP A 208 -16.99 -6.27 4.66
C ASP A 208 -15.60 -5.84 4.16
N LEU A 209 -14.81 -6.78 3.62
CA LEU A 209 -13.53 -6.44 2.98
C LEU A 209 -13.70 -5.51 1.77
N LEU A 210 -14.69 -5.78 0.92
CA LEU A 210 -14.98 -4.93 -0.24
C LEU A 210 -15.47 -3.53 0.18
N HIS A 211 -16.22 -3.45 1.27
CA HIS A 211 -16.69 -2.19 1.85
C HIS A 211 -15.51 -1.31 2.29
N GLU A 212 -14.55 -1.89 3.02
CA GLU A 212 -13.35 -1.19 3.48
C GLU A 212 -12.46 -0.74 2.32
N GLU A 213 -12.27 -1.61 1.32
CA GLU A 213 -11.55 -1.26 0.09
C GLU A 213 -12.24 -0.11 -0.66
N ALA A 214 -13.57 -0.12 -0.76
CA ALA A 214 -14.32 0.95 -1.38
C ALA A 214 -14.19 2.29 -0.64
N LEU A 215 -14.21 2.26 0.69
CA LEU A 215 -13.98 3.46 1.51
C LEU A 215 -12.60 4.05 1.25
N GLU A 216 -11.57 3.20 1.19
CA GLU A 216 -10.20 3.65 0.97
C GLU A 216 -10.02 4.21 -0.45
N VAL A 217 -10.55 3.54 -1.48
CA VAL A 217 -10.53 4.04 -2.87
C VAL A 217 -11.26 5.38 -3.00
N ALA A 218 -12.46 5.51 -2.42
CA ALA A 218 -13.23 6.74 -2.47
C ALA A 218 -12.48 7.92 -1.80
N ARG A 219 -11.84 7.66 -0.65
CA ARG A 219 -11.02 8.64 0.06
C ARG A 219 -9.86 9.13 -0.81
N CYS A 220 -9.17 8.22 -1.47
CA CYS A 220 -7.99 8.55 -2.28
C CYS A 220 -8.33 9.21 -3.62
N ALA A 221 -9.48 8.88 -4.19
CA ALA A 221 -10.01 9.57 -5.36
C ALA A 221 -10.51 11.01 -5.05
N GLY A 222 -10.41 11.46 -3.79
CA GLY A 222 -10.86 12.79 -3.39
C GLY A 222 -12.37 12.97 -3.47
N ILE A 223 -13.13 11.86 -3.42
CA ILE A 223 -14.60 11.88 -3.43
C ILE A 223 -15.07 12.22 -2.00
N VAL A 224 -14.71 13.41 -1.54
CA VAL A 224 -15.00 13.92 -0.20
C VAL A 224 -16.36 14.60 -0.23
N LYS A 225 -17.40 13.80 -0.46
CA LYS A 225 -18.73 13.91 0.14
C LYS A 225 -19.33 12.50 0.16
N PRO A 226 -19.26 11.80 1.31
CA PRO A 226 -19.96 10.54 1.48
C PRO A 226 -21.44 10.84 1.69
N ASP A 227 -22.10 11.29 0.63
CA ASP A 227 -23.50 10.91 0.51
C ASP A 227 -23.44 9.38 0.36
N ASP A 228 -24.27 8.64 1.10
CA ASP A 228 -24.33 7.18 1.17
C ASP A 228 -24.31 6.50 -0.23
N ILE A 229 -24.66 7.26 -1.27
CA ILE A 229 -24.64 6.90 -2.69
C ILE A 229 -23.21 6.72 -3.25
N SER A 230 -22.24 7.56 -2.89
CA SER A 230 -20.89 7.51 -3.50
C SER A 230 -20.12 6.26 -3.09
N HIS A 231 -20.12 5.91 -1.81
CA HIS A 231 -19.50 4.69 -1.30
C HIS A 231 -20.20 3.44 -1.84
N LYS A 232 -21.54 3.45 -1.90
CA LYS A 232 -22.32 2.36 -2.52
C LYS A 232 -21.94 2.15 -3.98
N ILE A 233 -21.78 3.23 -4.77
CA ILE A 233 -21.35 3.10 -6.16
C ILE A 233 -19.95 2.50 -6.26
N VAL A 234 -18.98 2.97 -5.46
CA VAL A 234 -17.62 2.40 -5.47
C VAL A 234 -17.65 0.93 -5.04
N THR A 235 -18.43 0.59 -4.01
CA THR A 235 -18.62 -0.79 -3.54
C THR A 235 -19.22 -1.67 -4.63
N GLU A 236 -20.28 -1.22 -5.31
CA GLU A 236 -20.88 -1.93 -6.44
C GLU A 236 -19.89 -2.07 -7.60
N CYS A 237 -19.07 -1.06 -7.89
CA CYS A 237 -18.00 -1.14 -8.88
C CYS A 237 -16.92 -2.17 -8.49
N LEU A 238 -16.50 -2.22 -7.22
CA LEU A 238 -15.54 -3.20 -6.73
C LEU A 238 -16.15 -4.61 -6.72
N ILE A 239 -17.40 -4.78 -6.30
CA ILE A 239 -18.14 -6.05 -6.40
C ILE A 239 -18.22 -6.50 -7.86
N TYR A 240 -18.58 -5.60 -8.77
CA TYR A 240 -18.68 -5.88 -10.20
C TYR A 240 -17.32 -6.27 -10.79
N MET A 241 -16.25 -5.53 -10.47
CA MET A 241 -14.89 -5.84 -10.90
C MET A 241 -14.39 -7.16 -10.30
N THR A 242 -14.76 -7.47 -9.05
CA THR A 242 -14.44 -8.76 -8.40
C THR A 242 -15.15 -9.90 -9.12
N LYS A 243 -16.45 -9.73 -9.40
CA LYS A 243 -17.24 -10.70 -10.18
C LYS A 243 -16.64 -10.90 -11.58
N ILE A 244 -16.29 -9.82 -12.28
CA ILE A 244 -15.57 -9.87 -13.57
C ILE A 244 -14.27 -10.67 -13.43
N ALA A 245 -13.45 -10.37 -12.43
CA ALA A 245 -12.17 -11.01 -12.21
C ALA A 245 -12.31 -12.51 -11.97
N THR A 246 -13.29 -12.90 -11.15
CA THR A 246 -13.60 -14.30 -10.86
C THR A 246 -14.26 -15.03 -12.03
N ASP A 247 -14.95 -14.29 -12.91
CA ASP A 247 -15.76 -14.80 -14.02
C ASP A 247 -15.13 -14.55 -15.41
N LEU A 248 -13.89 -14.04 -15.44
CA LEU A 248 -13.18 -13.62 -16.66
C LEU A 248 -12.97 -14.78 -17.64
N LYS A 249 -13.03 -16.03 -17.16
CA LYS A 249 -12.95 -17.22 -18.00
C LYS A 249 -14.26 -17.59 -18.68
N THR A 250 -15.41 -17.15 -18.18
CA THR A 250 -16.75 -17.60 -18.64
C THR A 250 -17.47 -16.53 -19.46
N HIS A 251 -17.30 -15.24 -19.12
CA HIS A 251 -18.16 -14.17 -19.65
C HIS A 251 -17.44 -12.91 -20.18
N ALA A 252 -16.14 -13.02 -20.51
CA ALA A 252 -15.36 -11.94 -21.14
C ALA A 252 -16.08 -11.15 -22.28
N PRO A 253 -16.90 -11.76 -23.15
CA PRO A 253 -17.60 -11.02 -24.21
C PRO A 253 -18.76 -10.14 -23.72
N ASN A 254 -19.37 -10.42 -22.56
CA ASN A 254 -20.55 -9.70 -22.09
C ASN A 254 -20.18 -8.35 -21.45
N TYR A 255 -18.95 -8.19 -20.98
CA TYR A 255 -18.49 -6.96 -20.34
C TYR A 255 -18.18 -5.83 -21.33
N TRP A 256 -17.97 -6.15 -22.62
CA TRP A 256 -17.83 -5.15 -23.69
C TRP A 256 -19.17 -4.49 -24.09
N ILE A 257 -20.31 -5.09 -23.75
CA ILE A 257 -21.63 -4.53 -24.03
C ILE A 257 -21.89 -3.27 -23.19
N CYS A 258 -21.26 -3.14 -22.02
CA CYS A 258 -21.38 -1.96 -21.17
C CYS A 258 -20.71 -0.71 -21.75
N ASP A 259 -19.72 -0.84 -22.63
CA ASP A 259 -19.04 0.30 -23.29
C ASP A 259 -19.98 1.00 -24.30
N GLY A 260 -20.90 0.24 -24.91
CA GLY A 260 -21.91 0.76 -25.85
C GLY A 260 -23.19 1.30 -25.19
N ILE A 261 -23.56 0.81 -24.00
CA ILE A 261 -24.74 1.30 -23.27
C ILE A 261 -24.52 2.71 -22.69
N ILE A 262 -23.28 3.03 -22.28
CA ILE A 262 -22.91 4.34 -21.74
C ILE A 262 -22.96 5.45 -22.82
N GLN A 263 -22.85 5.09 -24.11
CA GLN A 263 -22.98 6.06 -25.21
C GLN A 263 -24.43 6.39 -25.60
N GLY A 264 -25.43 5.63 -25.11
CA GLY A 264 -26.81 5.71 -25.60
C GLY A 264 -27.84 6.37 -24.69
N GLN A 265 -27.51 6.65 -23.41
CA GLN A 265 -28.42 7.31 -22.48
C GLN A 265 -27.83 8.62 -21.99
N CYS A 266 -28.29 9.71 -22.59
CA CYS A 266 -28.11 11.06 -22.10
C CYS A 266 -28.85 11.20 -20.77
N ILE A 267 -28.20 10.80 -19.67
CA ILE A 267 -28.57 11.18 -18.31
C ILE A 267 -27.44 12.09 -17.82
N SER A 268 -27.83 13.34 -17.58
CA SER A 268 -27.00 14.52 -17.51
C SER A 268 -25.97 14.50 -16.37
N MET A 269 -24.75 14.91 -16.72
CA MET A 269 -23.78 15.66 -15.90
C MET A 269 -23.02 14.97 -14.75
N GLY A 270 -22.99 13.64 -14.64
CA GLY A 270 -22.18 12.93 -13.62
C GLY A 270 -21.13 11.95 -14.15
N TYR A 271 -21.33 11.38 -15.35
CA TYR A 271 -20.53 10.25 -15.84
C TYR A 271 -19.33 10.62 -16.72
N TRP A 272 -19.25 11.85 -17.22
CA TRP A 272 -18.13 12.29 -18.08
C TRP A 272 -16.79 12.38 -17.34
N GLN A 273 -16.79 12.38 -16.00
CA GLN A 273 -15.55 12.35 -15.22
C GLN A 273 -14.93 10.94 -15.10
N PHE A 274 -15.68 9.86 -15.34
CA PHE A 274 -15.15 8.49 -15.22
C PHE A 274 -14.61 7.91 -16.54
N SER A 275 -15.10 8.35 -17.71
CA SER A 275 -14.59 7.85 -19.00
C SER A 275 -13.23 8.46 -19.40
N ALA A 276 -12.88 9.63 -18.86
CA ALA A 276 -11.53 10.21 -18.97
C ALA A 276 -10.50 9.55 -18.03
N GLN A 277 -10.93 8.58 -17.22
CA GLN A 277 -10.18 8.02 -16.10
C GLN A 277 -9.81 6.54 -16.31
N LYS A 278 -9.55 6.12 -17.56
CA LYS A 278 -8.72 4.91 -17.81
C LYS A 278 -7.32 5.00 -17.18
N HIS A 279 -6.91 6.19 -16.76
CA HIS A 279 -5.70 6.45 -15.98
C HIS A 279 -5.88 6.48 -14.45
N VAL A 280 -7.10 6.40 -13.90
CA VAL A 280 -7.34 6.57 -12.44
C VAL A 280 -7.65 5.27 -11.70
N LEU A 281 -7.91 4.17 -12.42
CA LEU A 281 -7.89 2.84 -11.81
C LEU A 281 -6.46 2.25 -11.70
N GLY A 282 -5.45 3.07 -12.00
CA GLY A 282 -4.03 2.78 -11.81
C GLY A 282 -3.36 3.74 -10.83
N CYS A 283 -4.10 4.26 -9.84
CA CYS A 283 -3.59 5.02 -8.70
C CYS A 283 -3.33 4.12 -7.49
#